data_AF-A0A2K9A0L8-F1
#
_entry.id   AF-A0A2K9A0L8-F1
#
_cell.length_a   1.000
_cell.length_b   1.000
_cell.length_c   1.000
_cell.angle_alpha   90.00
_cell.angle_beta   90.00
_cell.angle_gamma   90.00
#
_symmetry.space_group_name_H-M   'P 1'
#
loop_
_entity.id
_entity.type
_entity.pdbx_description
1 polymer ?
#
loop_
_entity_poly.entity_id
_entity_poly.type
_entity_poly.pdbx_seq_one_letter_code
_entity_poly.pdbx_strand_id
1 'polypeptide(L)'
;MFKEFNAHPKGIKTSDCVVRAIATATDTDYLECRRELNRKKRELGYSSYKDTKFLYDYLKGYPRLIFKAIKGEPRIKGSDFTELHPKGTYILKMAGHITACVDGVILDTWDCSYRTVYTAWEITK
;
A
#
# COMPACT_ATOMS: atom_id res chain seq x y z
N MET A 1 -10.88 8.94 4.36
CA MET A 1 -12.10 8.12 4.15
C MET A 1 -11.73 6.66 3.91
N PHE A 2 -12.59 5.70 4.25
CA PHE A 2 -12.42 4.28 3.91
C PHE A 2 -13.58 3.81 3.02
N LYS A 3 -13.29 2.93 2.06
CA LYS A 3 -14.28 2.21 1.27
C LYS A 3 -13.87 0.75 1.12
N GLU A 4 -14.80 -0.15 1.42
CA GLU A 4 -14.55 -1.58 1.24
C GLU A 4 -14.33 -1.90 -0.24
N PHE A 5 -13.18 -2.53 -0.55
CA PHE A 5 -12.80 -2.93 -1.88
C PHE A 5 -11.92 -4.19 -1.85
N ASN A 6 -12.27 -5.18 -2.66
CA ASN A 6 -11.47 -6.39 -2.82
C ASN A 6 -11.06 -6.57 -4.28
N ALA A 7 -9.79 -6.30 -4.60
CA ALA A 7 -9.25 -6.50 -5.94
C ALA A 7 -9.17 -7.97 -6.37
N HIS A 8 -9.34 -8.93 -5.47
CA HIS A 8 -9.25 -10.35 -5.82
C HIS A 8 -10.39 -10.76 -6.76
N PRO A 9 -10.12 -11.37 -7.94
CA PRO A 9 -11.14 -11.60 -8.99
C PRO A 9 -12.30 -12.50 -8.56
N LYS A 10 -12.04 -13.42 -7.62
CA LYS A 10 -13.06 -14.30 -7.04
C LYS A 10 -13.75 -13.74 -5.78
N GLY A 11 -13.46 -12.50 -5.39
CA GLY A 11 -13.98 -11.89 -4.15
C GLY A 11 -13.50 -12.53 -2.85
N ILE A 12 -12.52 -13.44 -2.91
CA ILE A 12 -12.01 -14.19 -1.76
C ILE A 12 -11.19 -13.27 -0.85
N LYS A 13 -11.40 -13.38 0.47
CA LYS A 13 -10.58 -12.68 1.47
C LYS A 13 -9.27 -13.44 1.66
N THR A 14 -8.18 -12.86 1.16
CA THR A 14 -6.81 -13.38 1.32
C THR A 14 -6.01 -12.47 2.25
N SER A 15 -4.92 -13.00 2.82
CA SER A 15 -3.94 -12.24 3.61
C SER A 15 -2.88 -11.52 2.75
N ASP A 16 -3.12 -11.38 1.45
CA ASP A 16 -2.19 -10.79 0.48
C ASP A 16 -2.44 -9.28 0.31
N CYS A 17 -2.29 -8.54 1.40
CA CYS A 17 -2.43 -7.08 1.41
C CYS A 17 -1.51 -6.38 0.40
N VAL A 18 -0.28 -6.89 0.21
CA VAL A 18 0.69 -6.34 -0.75
C VAL A 18 0.15 -6.38 -2.18
N VAL A 19 -0.33 -7.54 -2.63
CA VAL A 19 -0.85 -7.70 -3.99
C VAL A 19 -2.07 -6.82 -4.18
N ARG A 20 -3.01 -6.84 -3.21
CA ARG A 20 -4.23 -6.03 -3.29
C ARG A 20 -3.91 -4.53 -3.35
N ALA A 21 -3.04 -4.04 -2.48
CA ALA A 21 -2.67 -2.63 -2.44
C ALA A 21 -2.00 -2.19 -3.74
N ILE A 22 -1.00 -2.94 -4.23
CA ILE A 22 -0.27 -2.60 -5.45
C ILE A 22 -1.22 -2.68 -6.65
N ALA A 23 -1.96 -3.77 -6.82
CA ALA A 23 -2.91 -3.94 -7.93
C ALA A 23 -3.95 -2.82 -7.98
N THR A 24 -4.48 -2.43 -6.82
CA THR A 24 -5.47 -1.33 -6.73
C THR A 24 -4.84 0.01 -7.08
N ALA A 25 -3.64 0.31 -6.55
CA ALA A 25 -2.97 1.59 -6.77
C ALA A 25 -2.43 1.75 -8.21
N THR A 26 -2.06 0.65 -8.86
CA THR A 26 -1.56 0.68 -10.25
C THR A 26 -2.64 0.38 -11.29
N ASP A 27 -3.89 0.14 -10.87
CA ASP A 27 -5.00 -0.22 -11.75
C ASP A 27 -4.68 -1.45 -12.63
N THR A 28 -4.08 -2.48 -12.00
CA THR A 28 -3.68 -3.72 -12.68
C THR A 28 -4.46 -4.93 -12.16
N ASP A 29 -4.59 -5.97 -13.00
CA ASP A 29 -5.21 -7.22 -12.57
C ASP A 29 -4.46 -7.84 -11.38
N TYR A 30 -5.21 -8.34 -10.40
CA TYR A 30 -4.65 -8.92 -9.18
C TYR A 30 -3.73 -10.11 -9.45
N LEU A 31 -4.09 -11.01 -10.38
CA LEU A 31 -3.27 -12.19 -10.69
C LEU A 31 -2.03 -11.81 -11.48
N GLU A 32 -2.14 -10.84 -12.38
CA GLU A 32 -1.01 -10.25 -13.08
C GLU A 32 -0.03 -9.58 -12.11
N CYS A 33 -0.52 -8.70 -11.24
CA CYS A 33 0.26 -8.07 -10.17
C CYS A 33 0.96 -9.13 -9.30
N ARG A 34 0.24 -10.19 -8.90
CA ARG A 34 0.83 -11.29 -8.14
C ARG A 34 1.97 -11.99 -8.90
N ARG A 35 1.81 -12.24 -10.21
CA ARG A 35 2.86 -12.84 -11.04
C ARG A 35 4.07 -11.93 -11.16
N GLU A 36 3.83 -10.64 -11.39
CA GLU A 36 4.83 -9.58 -11.49
C GLU A 36 5.69 -9.52 -10.22
N LEU A 37 5.05 -9.41 -9.04
CA LEU A 37 5.74 -9.37 -7.75
C LEU A 37 6.56 -10.63 -7.48
N ASN A 38 6.06 -11.81 -7.88
CA ASN A 38 6.81 -13.06 -7.75
C ASN A 38 8.01 -13.15 -8.70
N ARG A 39 7.93 -12.53 -9.87
CA ARG A 39 9.06 -12.41 -10.79
C ARG A 39 10.10 -11.44 -10.21
N LYS A 40 9.68 -10.24 -9.81
CA LYS A 40 10.56 -9.20 -9.28
C LYS A 40 11.28 -9.60 -8.00
N LYS A 41 10.61 -10.31 -7.09
CA LYS A 41 11.30 -10.80 -5.89
C LYS A 41 12.47 -11.72 -6.25
N ARG A 42 12.33 -12.56 -7.28
CA ARG A 42 13.42 -13.46 -7.74
C ARG A 42 14.54 -12.68 -8.40
N GLU A 43 14.19 -11.73 -9.29
CA GLU A 43 15.17 -10.85 -9.96
C GLU A 43 15.99 -10.04 -8.94
N LEU A 44 15.36 -9.58 -7.87
CA LEU A 44 15.99 -8.80 -6.80
C LEU A 44 16.60 -9.65 -5.67
N GLY A 45 16.51 -10.98 -5.74
CA GLY A 45 17.11 -11.88 -4.75
C GLY A 45 16.38 -12.01 -3.41
N TYR A 46 15.08 -11.70 -3.35
CA TYR A 46 14.23 -11.81 -2.17
C TYR A 46 13.41 -13.11 -2.13
N SER A 47 13.23 -13.69 -0.94
CA SER A 47 12.40 -14.89 -0.74
C SER A 47 10.90 -14.56 -0.79
N SER A 48 10.50 -13.36 -0.33
CA SER A 48 9.12 -12.92 -0.25
C SER A 48 8.92 -11.50 -0.76
N TYR A 49 7.87 -11.28 -1.56
CA TYR A 49 7.45 -9.92 -1.94
C TYR A 49 6.77 -9.16 -0.79
N LYS A 50 6.54 -9.82 0.36
CA LYS A 50 6.01 -9.18 1.59
C LYS A 50 7.12 -8.56 2.44
N ASP A 51 8.38 -8.80 2.10
CA ASP A 51 9.50 -8.26 2.84
C ASP A 51 9.54 -6.74 2.69
N THR A 52 9.74 -6.05 3.81
CA THR A 52 9.81 -4.59 3.82
C THR A 52 10.93 -4.08 2.90
N LYS A 53 12.09 -4.74 2.89
CA LYS A 53 13.22 -4.37 2.02
C LYS A 53 12.86 -4.52 0.53
N PHE A 54 12.20 -5.62 0.17
CA PHE A 54 11.68 -5.82 -1.19
C PHE A 54 10.76 -4.67 -1.61
N LEU A 55 9.80 -4.26 -0.76
CA LEU A 55 8.88 -3.17 -1.09
C LEU A 55 9.62 -1.85 -1.34
N TYR A 56 10.66 -1.54 -0.56
CA TYR A 56 11.49 -0.36 -0.78
C TYR A 56 12.24 -0.42 -2.11
N ASP A 57 12.81 -1.56 -2.47
CA ASP A 57 13.53 -1.71 -3.73
C ASP A 57 12.59 -1.72 -4.95
N TYR A 58 11.44 -2.37 -4.81
CA TYR A 58 10.42 -2.46 -5.86
C TYR A 58 9.80 -1.09 -6.17
N LEU A 59 9.52 -0.29 -5.13
CA LEU A 59 8.91 1.04 -5.28
C LEU A 59 9.93 2.18 -5.29
N LYS A 60 11.23 1.91 -5.42
CA LYS A 60 12.29 2.94 -5.32
C LYS A 60 12.21 4.05 -6.36
N GLY A 61 11.56 3.78 -7.50
CA GLY A 61 11.37 4.75 -8.59
C GLY A 61 10.23 5.75 -8.33
N TYR A 62 9.38 5.50 -7.33
CA TYR A 62 8.26 6.36 -7.01
C TYR A 62 8.61 7.38 -5.93
N PRO A 63 8.08 8.61 -5.98
CA PRO A 63 8.22 9.58 -4.90
C PRO A 63 7.77 8.98 -3.57
N ARG A 64 8.63 9.07 -2.55
CA ARG A 64 8.40 8.46 -1.24
C ARG A 64 8.23 9.51 -0.16
N LEU A 65 7.07 9.50 0.49
CA LEU A 65 6.77 10.31 1.67
C LEU A 65 7.15 9.52 2.93
N ILE A 66 7.89 10.15 3.84
CA ILE A 66 8.39 9.51 5.08
C ILE A 66 7.82 10.23 6.29
N PHE A 67 7.11 9.51 7.15
CA PHE A 67 6.48 10.06 8.33
C PHE A 67 7.27 9.69 9.58
N LYS A 68 8.16 10.60 10.00
CA LYS A 68 9.05 10.37 11.14
C LYS A 68 8.27 10.41 12.46
N ALA A 69 8.81 9.69 13.44
CA ALA A 69 8.38 9.81 14.83
C ALA A 69 8.83 11.16 15.38
N ILE A 70 7.92 11.96 15.91
CA ILE A 70 8.27 13.11 16.73
C ILE A 70 7.85 12.79 18.16
N LYS A 71 8.79 12.93 19.10
CA LYS A 71 8.55 12.60 20.51
C LYS A 71 7.49 13.55 21.06
N GLY A 72 6.42 13.01 21.64
CA GLY A 72 5.32 13.79 22.20
C GLY A 72 4.20 14.10 21.21
N GLU A 73 4.36 13.78 19.92
CA GLU A 73 3.32 13.96 18.91
C GLU A 73 2.65 12.64 18.53
N PRO A 74 1.33 12.65 18.28
CA PRO A 74 0.64 11.48 17.76
C PRO A 74 1.20 11.12 16.38
N ARG A 75 1.27 9.83 16.09
CA ARG A 75 1.63 9.36 14.76
C ARG A 75 0.49 9.61 13.79
N ILE A 76 0.84 9.97 12.55
CA ILE A 76 -0.11 10.04 11.45
C ILE A 76 -0.77 8.67 11.22
N LYS A 77 -2.10 8.67 11.22
CA LYS A 77 -2.94 7.50 10.91
C LYS A 77 -3.35 7.54 9.44
N GLY A 78 -3.94 6.43 8.97
CA GLY A 78 -4.53 6.38 7.62
C GLY A 78 -5.65 7.42 7.44
N SER A 79 -6.47 7.67 8.45
CA SER A 79 -7.48 8.74 8.46
C SER A 79 -6.83 10.11 8.18
N ASP A 80 -5.80 10.45 8.94
CA ASP A 80 -5.10 11.73 8.84
C ASP A 80 -4.44 11.86 7.46
N PHE A 81 -3.84 10.77 6.97
CA PHE A 81 -3.24 10.73 5.63
C PHE A 81 -4.26 11.08 4.54
N THR A 82 -5.47 10.52 4.62
CA THR A 82 -6.51 10.76 3.62
C THR A 82 -7.02 12.20 3.58
N GLU A 83 -7.00 12.90 4.71
CA GLU A 83 -7.37 14.31 4.79
C GLU A 83 -6.26 15.22 4.25
N LEU A 84 -5.01 14.87 4.54
CA LEU A 84 -3.83 15.58 4.06
C LEU A 84 -3.59 15.39 2.55
N HIS A 85 -4.02 14.26 1.99
CA HIS A 85 -3.84 13.90 0.58
C HIS A 85 -5.20 13.56 -0.07
N PRO A 86 -6.06 14.57 -0.31
CA PRO A 86 -7.40 14.36 -0.87
C PRO A 86 -7.41 13.97 -2.35
N LYS A 87 -6.24 14.03 -3.02
CA LYS A 87 -6.05 13.68 -4.43
C LYS A 87 -4.78 12.88 -4.60
N GLY A 88 -4.72 12.07 -5.65
CA GLY A 88 -3.55 11.27 -6.01
C GLY A 88 -3.71 9.80 -5.59
N THR A 89 -2.78 8.97 -6.04
CA THR A 89 -2.79 7.54 -5.74
C THR A 89 -1.55 7.16 -4.96
N TYR A 90 -1.73 6.47 -3.84
CA TYR A 90 -0.66 6.15 -2.91
C TYR A 90 -0.72 4.70 -2.45
N ILE A 91 0.45 4.11 -2.27
CA ILE A 91 0.61 2.88 -1.49
C ILE A 91 1.06 3.26 -0.09
N LEU A 92 0.28 2.93 0.93
CA LEU A 92 0.58 3.24 2.32
C LEU A 92 1.16 2.02 3.02
N LYS A 93 2.40 2.12 3.53
CA LYS A 93 2.96 1.15 4.46
C LYS A 93 2.56 1.54 5.87
N MET A 94 1.76 0.69 6.51
CA MET A 94 1.21 0.91 7.84
C MET A 94 1.79 -0.08 8.86
N ALA A 95 1.40 0.08 10.13
CA ALA A 95 1.71 -0.88 11.19
C ALA A 95 1.14 -2.27 10.86
N GLY A 96 2.01 -3.19 10.44
CA GLY A 96 1.68 -4.59 10.13
C GLY A 96 0.78 -4.78 8.89
N HIS A 97 0.64 -3.76 8.04
CA HIS A 97 -0.29 -3.78 6.92
C HIS A 97 0.17 -2.86 5.79
N ILE A 98 -0.37 -3.07 4.58
CA ILE A 98 -0.17 -2.19 3.42
C ILE A 98 -1.51 -2.03 2.70
N THR A 99 -1.82 -0.80 2.29
CA THR A 99 -3.10 -0.48 1.67
C THR A 99 -2.93 0.53 0.54
N ALA A 100 -3.94 0.63 -0.33
CA ALA A 100 -4.01 1.64 -1.37
C ALA A 100 -4.88 2.81 -0.89
N CYS A 101 -4.44 4.03 -1.17
CA CYS A 101 -5.23 5.24 -1.01
C CYS A 101 -5.37 5.91 -2.38
N VAL A 102 -6.59 6.06 -2.88
CA VAL A 102 -6.88 6.72 -4.16
C VAL A 102 -7.80 7.89 -3.87
N ASP A 103 -7.35 9.10 -4.22
CA ASP A 103 -8.07 10.36 -4.04
C ASP A 103 -8.68 10.53 -2.64
N GLY A 104 -7.84 10.38 -1.61
CA GLY A 104 -8.26 10.49 -0.21
C GLY A 104 -9.11 9.31 0.30
N VAL A 105 -9.18 8.21 -0.44
CA VAL A 105 -9.97 7.02 -0.06
C VAL A 105 -9.07 5.80 0.10
N ILE A 106 -9.03 5.24 1.30
CA ILE A 106 -8.42 3.94 1.54
C ILE A 106 -9.33 2.84 0.95
N LEU A 107 -8.78 2.04 0.05
CA LEU A 107 -9.45 0.93 -0.62
C LEU A 107 -8.90 -0.39 -0.09
N ASP A 108 -9.70 -1.08 0.73
CA ASP A 108 -9.28 -2.33 1.38
C ASP A 108 -10.44 -3.22 1.79
N THR A 109 -10.13 -4.44 2.24
CA THR A 109 -11.14 -5.42 2.69
C THR A 109 -11.65 -5.21 4.12
N TRP A 110 -11.06 -4.27 4.86
CA TRP A 110 -11.52 -3.82 6.18
C TRP A 110 -11.04 -2.40 6.44
N ASP A 111 -11.70 -1.68 7.34
CA ASP A 111 -11.26 -0.34 7.73
C ASP A 111 -9.93 -0.42 8.49
N CYS A 112 -8.83 -0.14 7.79
CA CYS A 112 -7.49 -0.09 8.35
C CYS A 112 -7.03 1.34 8.67
N SER A 113 -7.90 2.35 8.50
CA SER A 113 -7.56 3.78 8.60
C SER A 113 -7.01 4.19 9.97
N TYR A 114 -7.37 3.45 11.02
CA TYR A 114 -6.89 3.69 12.39
C TYR A 114 -5.41 3.36 12.60
N ARG A 115 -4.77 2.64 11.67
CA ARG A 115 -3.36 2.23 11.79
C ARG A 115 -2.41 3.37 11.47
N THR A 116 -1.24 3.34 12.11
CA THR A 116 -0.15 4.29 11.86
C THR A 116 0.43 4.10 10.46
N VAL A 117 0.60 5.19 9.71
CA VAL A 117 1.31 5.22 8.42
C VAL A 117 2.78 5.53 8.67
N TYR A 118 3.68 4.68 8.17
CA TYR A 118 5.13 4.88 8.29
C TYR A 118 5.72 5.59 7.08
N THR A 119 5.25 5.23 5.90
CA THR A 119 5.68 5.80 4.63
C THR A 119 4.60 5.58 3.59
N ALA A 120 4.56 6.45 2.59
CA ALA A 120 3.73 6.30 1.42
C ALA A 120 4.57 6.43 0.16
N TRP A 121 4.18 5.75 -0.91
CA TRP A 121 4.71 5.98 -2.24
C TRP A 121 3.61 6.53 -3.12
N GLU A 122 3.89 7.61 -3.82
CA GLU A 122 2.98 8.21 -4.79
C GLU A 122 3.10 7.48 -6.13
N ILE A 123 2.00 6.91 -6.60
CA ILE A 123 1.93 6.19 -7.87
C ILE A 123 1.50 7.17 -8.94
N THR A 124 2.49 7.82 -9.56
CA THR A 124 2.30 8.63 -10.76
C THR A 124 2.12 7.71 -11.97
N LYS A 125 1.02 7.89 -12.71
CA LYS A 125 0.81 7.25 -14.02
C LYS A 125 1.70 7.88 -15.09
#